data_AF-A0A838YK40-F1
#
_entry.id   AF-A0A838YK40-F1
#
_cell.length_a   1.000
_cell.length_b   1.000
_cell.length_c   1.000
_cell.angle_alpha   90.00
_cell.angle_beta   90.00
_cell.angle_gamma   90.00
#
_symmetry.space_group_name_H-M   'P 1'
#
loop_
_entity.id
_entity.type
_entity.pdbx_description
1 polymer ?
#
loop_
_entity_poly.entity_id
_entity_poly.type
_entity_poly.pdbx_seq_one_letter_code
_entity_poly.pdbx_strand_id
1 'polypeptide(L)'
;MSLFFSDTKSIAQLKTNNKTISGSGQFGGASIIKPRASELKKTTKRITYLAVSGHKEWTNDQGKIIKARLIAFDSGNKEKFIPPTIIKENNIRMLVGKKSYIFELKKLNKESQKEILQLNDGFKAHYKRIEETQKKKNSK
;
A
#
# COMPACT_ATOMS: atom_id res chain seq x y z
N MET A 1 -21.11 -38.91 53.65
CA MET A 1 -19.85 -39.61 53.32
C MET A 1 -19.57 -39.37 51.85
N SER A 2 -18.41 -38.76 51.55
CA SER A 2 -17.73 -38.68 50.22
C SER A 2 -18.44 -37.88 49.11
N LEU A 3 -18.17 -36.57 49.00
CA LEU A 3 -17.10 -35.92 48.20
C LEU A 3 -17.26 -36.09 46.68
N PHE A 4 -17.77 -35.04 46.03
CA PHE A 4 -17.68 -34.79 44.60
C PHE A 4 -16.30 -34.20 44.28
N PHE A 5 -15.51 -34.91 43.47
CA PHE A 5 -14.60 -34.32 42.47
C PHE A 5 -14.38 -35.38 41.38
N SER A 6 -14.55 -35.02 40.12
CA SER A 6 -14.04 -35.80 39.00
C SER A 6 -13.24 -34.85 38.13
N ASP A 7 -11.92 -35.00 38.26
CA ASP A 7 -10.91 -34.33 37.47
C ASP A 7 -11.06 -34.68 35.98
N THR A 8 -10.82 -33.65 35.18
CA THR A 8 -10.79 -33.61 33.73
C THR A 8 -9.89 -34.68 33.11
N LYS A 9 -10.41 -35.43 32.13
CA LYS A 9 -9.61 -36.12 31.10
C LYS A 9 -10.23 -35.94 29.72
N SER A 10 -9.50 -35.18 28.90
CA SER A 10 -9.24 -35.33 27.46
C SER A 10 -10.14 -36.28 26.65
N ILE A 11 -10.67 -35.80 25.52
CA ILE A 11 -10.41 -36.34 24.18
C ILE A 11 -10.81 -35.26 23.15
N ALA A 12 -9.86 -34.98 22.24
CA ALA A 12 -9.99 -34.06 21.13
C ALA A 12 -11.22 -34.37 20.26
N GLN A 13 -12.08 -33.37 20.04
CA GLN A 13 -13.09 -33.42 18.98
C GLN A 13 -12.41 -33.10 17.63
N LEU A 14 -11.98 -34.15 16.92
CA LEU A 14 -11.75 -34.06 15.48
C LEU A 14 -13.09 -34.25 14.76
N LYS A 15 -13.71 -33.13 14.38
CA LYS A 15 -14.83 -33.08 13.46
C LYS A 15 -14.32 -33.45 12.06
N THR A 16 -14.30 -34.75 11.74
CA THR A 16 -14.12 -35.20 10.35
C THR A 16 -15.50 -35.30 9.72
N ASN A 17 -15.82 -34.30 8.90
CA ASN A 17 -17.05 -34.27 8.16
C ASN A 17 -16.86 -35.18 6.93
N ASN A 18 -17.90 -35.99 6.67
CA ASN A 18 -18.29 -36.68 5.43
C ASN A 18 -17.30 -37.61 4.70
N LYS A 19 -17.33 -38.90 5.09
CA LYS A 19 -17.15 -40.00 4.12
C LYS A 19 -18.20 -41.08 4.34
N THR A 20 -19.34 -40.97 3.65
CA THR A 20 -20.27 -42.07 3.46
C THR A 20 -19.66 -43.01 2.42
N ILE A 21 -19.33 -44.24 2.83
CA ILE A 21 -18.93 -45.33 1.92
C ILE A 21 -20.14 -46.27 1.85
N SER A 22 -20.89 -46.23 0.75
CA SER A 22 -21.87 -47.27 0.42
C SER A 22 -21.43 -47.94 -0.88
N GLY A 23 -20.90 -49.15 -0.77
CA GLY A 23 -20.65 -50.03 -1.90
C GLY A 23 -21.74 -51.08 -1.98
N SER A 24 -22.43 -51.15 -3.12
CA SER A 24 -23.13 -52.36 -3.58
C SER A 24 -23.56 -52.14 -5.03
N GLY A 25 -22.89 -52.81 -5.99
CA GLY A 25 -23.34 -52.82 -7.38
C GLY A 25 -22.21 -52.86 -8.41
N GLN A 26 -21.85 -54.10 -8.80
CA GLN A 26 -21.50 -54.55 -10.15
C GLN A 26 -21.28 -53.49 -11.26
N PHE A 27 -20.08 -53.56 -11.87
CA PHE A 27 -19.62 -52.93 -13.12
C PHE A 27 -19.41 -51.40 -13.13
N GLY A 28 -18.22 -50.98 -13.57
CA GLY A 28 -17.94 -49.61 -14.02
C GLY A 28 -16.75 -48.97 -13.31
N GLY A 29 -15.69 -48.68 -14.07
CA GLY A 29 -14.44 -48.09 -13.56
C GLY A 29 -14.68 -46.84 -12.70
N ALA A 30 -14.02 -46.80 -11.54
CA ALA A 30 -14.08 -45.65 -10.64
C ALA A 30 -13.46 -44.42 -11.32
N SER A 31 -14.31 -43.53 -11.83
CA SER A 31 -13.87 -42.20 -12.29
C SER A 31 -13.57 -41.35 -11.07
N ILE A 32 -12.29 -41.19 -10.74
CA ILE A 32 -11.83 -40.24 -9.73
C ILE A 32 -12.04 -38.85 -10.31
N ILE A 33 -13.16 -38.20 -9.98
CA ILE A 33 -13.39 -36.79 -10.32
C ILE A 33 -12.38 -35.99 -9.50
N LYS A 34 -11.26 -35.60 -10.13
CA LYS A 34 -10.31 -34.67 -9.51
C LYS A 34 -11.07 -33.39 -9.18
N PRO A 35 -11.00 -32.87 -7.94
CA PRO A 35 -11.65 -31.60 -7.62
C PRO A 35 -11.12 -30.54 -8.58
N ARG A 36 -12.04 -29.86 -9.26
CA ARG A 36 -11.72 -28.77 -10.19
C ARG A 36 -10.94 -27.72 -9.43
N ALA A 37 -9.72 -27.41 -9.86
CA ALA A 37 -8.92 -26.35 -9.26
C ALA A 37 -9.75 -25.07 -9.27
N SER A 38 -9.97 -24.50 -8.08
CA SER A 38 -10.62 -23.20 -7.92
C SER A 38 -9.86 -22.17 -8.75
N GLU A 39 -10.54 -21.51 -9.68
CA GLU A 39 -9.94 -20.44 -10.47
C GLU A 39 -9.52 -19.30 -9.54
N LEU A 40 -8.22 -19.14 -9.33
CA LEU A 40 -7.65 -18.02 -8.60
C LEU A 40 -8.02 -16.72 -9.32
N LYS A 41 -9.06 -16.03 -8.83
CA LYS A 41 -9.48 -14.72 -9.33
C LYS A 41 -8.37 -13.70 -9.11
N LYS A 42 -7.62 -13.39 -10.17
CA LYS A 42 -6.66 -12.27 -10.17
C LYS A 42 -7.44 -10.96 -10.04
N THR A 43 -7.31 -10.28 -8.92
CA THR A 43 -7.87 -8.95 -8.72
C THR A 43 -6.85 -7.89 -9.11
N THR A 44 -7.21 -7.05 -10.09
CA THR A 44 -6.39 -5.91 -10.49
C THR A 44 -6.60 -4.76 -9.52
N LYS A 45 -5.53 -4.29 -8.88
CA LYS A 45 -5.57 -3.12 -7.98
C LYS A 45 -5.14 -1.86 -8.75
N ARG A 46 -5.94 -0.80 -8.70
CA ARG A 46 -5.59 0.52 -9.23
C ARG A 46 -5.00 1.37 -8.12
N ILE A 47 -3.83 1.97 -8.37
CA ILE A 47 -3.16 2.89 -7.44
C ILE A 47 -3.04 4.24 -8.13
N THR A 48 -3.47 5.30 -7.44
CA THR A 48 -3.38 6.69 -7.93
C THR A 48 -2.36 7.45 -7.08
N TYR A 49 -1.47 8.18 -7.73
CA TYR A 49 -0.44 8.98 -7.08
C TYR A 49 -0.66 10.47 -7.34
N LEU A 50 -0.32 11.31 -6.36
CA LEU A 50 -0.17 12.75 -6.57
C LEU A 50 1.24 13.01 -7.13
N ALA A 51 1.30 13.43 -8.39
CA ALA A 51 2.54 13.86 -9.02
C ALA A 51 2.91 15.28 -8.58
N VAL A 52 4.13 15.43 -8.07
CA VAL A 52 4.71 16.71 -7.63
C VAL A 52 5.50 17.34 -8.77
N SER A 53 6.14 16.52 -9.60
CA SER A 53 6.85 16.95 -10.80
C SER A 53 6.32 16.25 -12.06
N GLY A 54 6.61 16.84 -13.21
CA GLY A 54 6.53 16.17 -14.50
C GLY A 54 7.53 15.00 -14.62
N HIS A 55 7.50 14.32 -15.78
CA HIS A 55 8.50 13.29 -16.09
C HIS A 55 9.82 13.99 -16.43
N LYS A 56 10.86 13.74 -15.64
CA LYS A 56 12.16 14.38 -15.82
C LYS A 56 13.30 13.44 -15.44
N GLU A 57 14.50 13.87 -15.81
CA GLU A 57 15.75 13.24 -15.45
C GLU A 57 16.21 13.77 -14.10
N TRP A 58 16.46 12.86 -13.17
CA TRP A 58 17.05 13.14 -11.86
C TRP A 58 18.44 12.51 -11.82
N THR A 59 19.41 13.21 -11.26
CA THR A 59 20.79 12.71 -11.22
C THR A 59 21.13 12.30 -9.81
N ASN A 60 21.65 11.09 -9.64
CA ASN A 60 22.15 10.66 -8.34
C ASN A 60 23.53 11.28 -8.03
N ASP A 61 24.01 11.10 -6.81
CA ASP A 61 25.33 11.52 -6.34
C ASP A 61 26.50 10.92 -7.15
N GLN A 62 26.28 9.77 -7.80
CA GLN A 62 27.23 9.09 -8.70
C GLN A 62 27.14 9.57 -10.17
N GLY A 63 26.29 10.55 -10.50
CA GLY A 63 26.12 11.04 -11.87
C GLY A 63 25.20 10.19 -12.76
N LYS A 64 24.59 9.13 -12.23
CA LYS A 64 23.61 8.29 -12.93
C LYS A 64 22.26 8.99 -13.07
N ILE A 65 21.71 8.94 -14.27
CA ILE A 65 20.42 9.54 -14.62
C ILE A 65 19.27 8.57 -14.30
N ILE A 66 18.23 9.08 -13.66
CA ILE A 66 17.00 8.40 -13.28
C ILE A 66 15.83 9.13 -13.92
N LYS A 67 15.18 8.51 -14.90
CA LYS A 67 13.96 9.04 -15.54
C LYS A 67 12.74 8.74 -14.68
N ALA A 68 12.23 9.74 -13.99
CA ALA A 68 11.14 9.54 -13.03
C ALA A 68 10.24 10.78 -12.84
N ARG A 69 9.08 10.54 -12.23
CA ARG A 69 8.23 11.60 -11.67
C ARG A 69 8.38 11.60 -10.15
N LEU A 70 8.59 12.76 -9.55
CA LEU A 70 8.47 12.90 -8.10
C LEU A 70 7.00 12.81 -7.72
N ILE A 71 6.69 11.95 -6.75
CA ILE A 71 5.33 11.75 -6.24
C ILE A 71 5.30 11.94 -4.73
N ALA A 72 4.18 12.44 -4.22
CA ALA A 72 4.01 12.61 -2.79
C ALA A 72 3.75 11.27 -2.08
N PHE A 73 4.09 11.17 -0.80
CA PHE A 73 3.77 10.02 0.05
C PHE A 73 2.28 9.94 0.36
N ASP A 74 1.64 11.09 0.53
CA ASP A 74 0.20 11.26 0.69
C ASP A 74 -0.30 12.42 -0.20
N SER A 75 -1.59 12.44 -0.48
CA SER A 75 -2.22 13.46 -1.31
C SER A 75 -2.48 14.79 -0.59
N GLY A 76 -2.16 14.89 0.70
CA GLY A 76 -2.65 15.95 1.58
C GLY A 76 -4.18 15.89 1.77
N ASN A 77 -4.72 16.90 2.45
CA ASN A 77 -6.16 17.10 2.59
C ASN A 77 -6.50 18.58 2.35
N LYS A 78 -7.25 18.86 1.28
CA LYS A 78 -7.63 20.22 0.90
C LYS A 78 -8.63 20.87 1.87
N GLU A 79 -9.54 20.10 2.44
CA GLU A 79 -10.56 20.58 3.37
C GLU A 79 -9.96 20.94 4.73
N LYS A 80 -8.99 20.13 5.18
CA LYS A 80 -8.23 20.36 6.41
C LYS A 80 -6.98 21.20 6.20
N PHE A 81 -6.75 21.70 4.98
CA PHE A 81 -5.56 22.46 4.57
C PHE A 81 -4.22 21.81 4.93
N ILE A 82 -4.18 20.47 4.94
CA ILE A 82 -2.97 19.70 5.21
C ILE A 82 -2.20 19.55 3.89
N PRO A 83 -0.95 20.07 3.77
CA PRO A 83 -0.16 19.93 2.55
C PRO A 83 0.24 18.47 2.32
N PRO A 84 0.45 18.05 1.05
CA PRO A 84 0.95 16.73 0.76
C PRO A 84 2.39 16.54 1.28
N THR A 85 2.71 15.35 1.78
CA THR A 85 4.09 15.04 2.20
C THR A 85 4.96 14.65 1.01
N ILE A 86 5.89 15.52 0.64
CA ILE A 86 6.84 15.26 -0.46
C ILE A 86 8.10 14.56 0.06
N ILE A 87 8.61 15.01 1.22
CA ILE A 87 9.77 14.44 1.89
C ILE A 87 9.32 13.82 3.20
N LYS A 88 9.61 12.53 3.41
CA LYS A 88 9.32 11.82 4.65
C LYS A 88 10.59 11.16 5.15
N GLU A 89 11.01 11.46 6.37
CA GLU A 89 12.21 10.85 6.99
C GLU A 89 13.46 10.97 6.09
N ASN A 90 13.69 12.15 5.50
CA ASN A 90 14.76 12.42 4.52
C ASN A 90 14.71 11.57 3.23
N ASN A 91 13.59 10.89 3.00
CA ASN A 91 13.34 10.13 1.78
C ASN A 91 12.32 10.83 0.90
N ILE A 92 12.40 10.50 -0.39
CA ILE A 92 11.50 10.93 -1.44
C ILE A 92 10.95 9.72 -2.16
N ARG A 93 9.77 9.86 -2.76
CA ARG A 93 9.17 8.80 -3.55
C ARG A 93 9.14 9.20 -5.02
N MET A 94 9.64 8.33 -5.88
CA MET A 94 9.67 8.55 -7.31
C MET A 94 8.97 7.42 -8.05
N LEU A 95 8.21 7.78 -9.08
CA LEU A 95 7.60 6.83 -10.01
C LEU A 95 8.53 6.64 -11.22
N VAL A 96 9.15 5.47 -11.30
CA VAL A 96 10.01 5.03 -12.41
C VAL A 96 9.22 4.05 -13.27
N GLY A 97 8.84 4.49 -14.47
CA GLY A 97 7.92 3.74 -15.34
C GLY A 97 6.56 3.55 -14.66
N LYS A 98 6.26 2.31 -14.25
CA LYS A 98 4.99 1.92 -13.59
C LYS A 98 5.15 1.61 -12.10
N LYS A 99 6.36 1.69 -11.55
CA LYS A 99 6.68 1.29 -10.17
C LYS A 99 7.18 2.48 -9.36
N SER A 100 6.72 2.59 -8.13
CA SER A 100 7.21 3.60 -7.19
C SER A 100 8.39 3.05 -6.39
N TYR A 101 9.43 3.87 -6.25
CA TYR A 101 10.61 3.59 -5.45
C TYR A 101 10.83 4.70 -4.43
N ILE A 102 11.44 4.36 -3.31
CA ILE A 102 11.83 5.31 -2.28
C ILE A 102 13.34 5.51 -2.39
N PHE A 103 13.75 6.77 -2.44
CA PHE A 103 15.15 7.17 -2.51
C PHE A 103 15.47 8.08 -1.33
N GLU A 104 16.69 7.97 -0.79
CA GLU A 104 17.20 8.96 0.14
C GLU A 104 17.48 10.26 -0.62
N LEU A 105 17.01 11.38 -0.09
CA LEU A 105 17.24 12.70 -0.71
C LEU A 105 18.73 12.98 -0.88
N LYS A 106 19.55 12.55 0.09
CA LYS A 106 21.01 12.74 0.09
C LYS A 106 21.73 12.03 -1.06
N LYS A 107 21.14 10.98 -1.63
CA LYS A 107 21.70 10.22 -2.77
C LYS A 107 21.44 10.88 -4.12
N LEU A 108 20.75 12.03 -4.14
CA LEU A 108 20.63 12.86 -5.34
C LEU A 108 21.77 13.87 -5.44
N ASN A 109 22.02 14.39 -6.64
CA ASN A 109 22.93 15.52 -6.79
C ASN A 109 22.36 16.79 -6.10
N LYS A 110 23.24 17.75 -5.79
CA LYS A 110 22.87 18.97 -5.05
C LYS A 110 21.76 19.79 -5.76
N GLU A 111 21.77 19.79 -7.09
CA GLU A 111 20.79 20.50 -7.90
C GLU A 111 19.39 19.89 -7.76
N SER A 112 19.28 18.57 -7.93
CA SER A 112 18.02 17.84 -7.74
C SER A 112 17.52 17.96 -6.30
N GLN A 113 18.42 17.90 -5.32
CA GLN A 113 18.06 18.11 -3.91
C GLN A 113 17.44 19.49 -3.70
N LYS A 114 18.08 20.54 -4.23
CA LYS A 114 17.60 21.92 -4.10
C LYS A 114 16.23 22.09 -4.74
N GLU A 115 16.02 21.55 -5.93
CA GLU A 115 14.72 21.64 -6.61
C GLU A 115 13.61 20.95 -5.82
N ILE A 116 13.87 19.76 -5.27
CA ILE A 116 12.88 19.04 -4.45
C ILE A 116 12.54 19.82 -3.18
N LEU A 117 13.53 20.43 -2.53
CA LEU A 117 13.31 21.28 -1.36
C LEU A 117 12.46 22.51 -1.71
N GLN A 118 12.74 23.17 -2.84
CA GLN A 118 11.94 24.30 -3.33
C GLN A 118 10.50 23.90 -3.60
N LEU A 119 10.27 22.74 -4.23
CA LEU A 119 8.92 22.22 -4.45
C LEU A 119 8.21 22.00 -3.12
N ASN A 120 8.86 21.33 -2.16
CA ASN A 120 8.30 21.09 -0.83
C ASN A 120 7.87 22.38 -0.11
N ASP A 121 8.71 23.40 -0.14
CA ASP A 121 8.42 24.69 0.50
C ASP A 121 7.31 25.46 -0.24
N GLY A 122 7.31 25.39 -1.58
CA GLY A 122 6.24 25.95 -2.41
C GLY A 122 4.87 25.36 -2.09
N PHE A 123 4.78 24.03 -1.92
CA PHE A 123 3.54 23.37 -1.50
C PHE A 123 3.10 23.80 -0.10
N LYS A 124 4.02 23.84 0.88
CA LYS A 124 3.69 24.31 2.24
C LYS A 124 3.17 25.75 2.24
N ALA A 125 3.83 26.65 1.52
CA ALA A 125 3.44 28.05 1.42
C ALA A 125 2.07 28.22 0.75
N HIS A 126 1.79 27.46 -0.31
CA HIS A 126 0.49 27.49 -0.99
C HIS A 126 -0.65 27.11 -0.05
N TYR A 127 -0.51 25.99 0.68
CA TYR A 127 -1.55 25.54 1.62
C TYR A 127 -1.77 26.51 2.78
N LYS A 128 -0.69 27.11 3.33
CA LYS A 128 -0.80 28.13 4.38
C LYS A 128 -1.61 29.36 3.92
N ARG A 129 -1.36 29.84 2.70
CA ARG A 129 -2.12 30.99 2.14
C ARG A 129 -3.60 30.67 1.96
N ILE A 130 -3.93 29.45 1.53
CA ILE A 130 -5.33 29.03 1.38
C ILE A 130 -6.02 28.99 2.76
N GLU A 131 -5.34 28.43 3.77
CA GLU A 131 -5.86 28.38 5.14
C GLU A 131 -6.17 29.78 5.69
N GLU A 132 -5.23 30.73 5.55
CA GLU A 132 -5.40 32.13 5.97
C GLU A 132 -6.57 32.82 5.25
N THR A 133 -6.69 32.57 3.94
CA THR A 133 -7.79 33.14 3.13
C THR A 133 -9.16 32.65 3.60
N GLN A 134 -9.26 31.38 4.01
CA GLN A 134 -10.52 30.80 4.50
C GLN A 134 -10.86 31.28 5.91
N LYS A 135 -9.88 31.40 6.80
CA LYS A 135 -10.08 32.02 8.12
C LYS A 135 -10.64 33.43 8.00
N LYS A 136 -10.11 34.23 7.07
CA LYS A 136 -10.60 35.60 6.82
C LYS A 136 -12.03 35.65 6.29
N LYS A 137 -12.45 34.67 5.46
CA LYS A 137 -13.82 34.58 4.96
C LYS A 137 -14.81 34.18 6.05
N ASN A 138 -14.45 33.25 6.93
CA ASN A 138 -15.34 32.77 7.99
C ASN A 138 -15.49 33.74 9.16
N SER A 139 -14.62 34.75 9.26
CA SER A 139 -14.66 35.79 10.30
C SER A 139 -15.47 37.03 9.89
N LYS A 140 -16.04 37.05 8.68
CA LYS A 140 -16.76 38.19 8.11
C LYS A 140 -18.20 37.81 7.80
#